data_AF-A0A9D6C7M3-F1
#
_entry.id   AF-A0A9D6C7M3-F1
#
_cell.length_a   1.000
_cell.length_b   1.000
_cell.length_c   1.000
_cell.angle_alpha   90.00
_cell.angle_beta   90.00
_cell.angle_gamma   90.00
#
_symmetry.space_group_name_H-M   'P 1'
#
loop_
_entity.id
_entity.type
_entity.pdbx_description
1 polymer ?
#
loop_
_entity_poly.entity_id
_entity_poly.type
_entity_poly.pdbx_seq_one_letter_code
_entity_poly.pdbx_strand_id
1 'polypeptide(L)'
;MKHTTSTELRANLSAMMDRVNEDHEPVIVTRAKGKPVVMVSLEDWASMDETAYLLASPANRASLMRSLAQVERGEGVTVDPAELEQLTEE
;
A
#
# COMPACT_ATOMS: atom_id res chain seq x y z
N MET A 1 8.62 -8.62 10.41
CA MET A 1 7.47 -8.14 11.19
C MET A 1 7.83 -8.19 12.66
N LYS A 2 7.99 -7.02 13.28
CA LYS A 2 8.43 -6.94 14.68
C LYS A 2 7.25 -7.16 15.62
N HIS A 3 7.52 -7.71 16.80
CA HIS A 3 6.53 -7.88 17.86
C HIS A 3 6.89 -6.98 19.04
N THR A 4 5.88 -6.33 19.61
CA THR A 4 6.00 -5.56 20.85
C THR A 4 4.84 -5.89 21.79
N THR A 5 5.00 -5.56 23.07
CA THR A 5 3.90 -5.62 24.03
C THR A 5 3.23 -4.25 24.10
N SER A 6 1.96 -4.21 24.51
CA SER A 6 1.26 -2.94 24.68
C SER A 6 1.87 -2.06 25.77
N THR A 7 2.63 -2.64 26.72
CA THR A 7 3.35 -1.88 27.74
C THR A 7 4.55 -1.18 27.12
N GLU A 8 5.35 -1.93 26.36
CA GLU A 8 6.54 -1.42 25.66
C GLU A 8 6.17 -0.35 24.61
N LEU A 9 5.09 -0.58 23.86
CA LEU A 9 4.57 0.40 22.91
C LEU A 9 4.18 1.71 23.60
N ARG A 10 3.52 1.66 24.76
CA ARG A 10 3.13 2.89 25.47
C ARG A 10 4.33 3.66 25.98
N ALA A 11 5.39 2.97 26.40
CA ALA A 11 6.62 3.60 26.86
C ALA A 11 7.38 4.30 25.72
N ASN A 12 7.28 3.78 24.49
CA ASN A 12 8.08 4.23 23.34
C ASN A 12 7.22 4.63 22.12
N LEU A 13 6.01 5.14 22.33
CA LEU A 13 5.01 5.30 21.27
C LEU A 13 5.53 6.14 20.09
N SER A 14 6.08 7.32 20.35
CA SER A 14 6.59 8.22 19.30
C SER A 14 7.67 7.56 18.46
N ALA A 15 8.71 7.03 19.09
CA ALA A 15 9.82 6.37 18.38
C ALA A 15 9.36 5.14 17.57
N MET A 16 8.36 4.41 18.06
CA MET A 16 7.79 3.29 17.29
C MET A 16 6.95 3.77 16.10
N MET A 17 6.20 4.87 16.24
CA MET A 17 5.47 5.46 15.12
C MET A 17 6.43 5.99 14.05
N ASP A 18 7.47 6.72 14.44
CA ASP A 18 8.50 7.22 13.52
C ASP A 18 9.11 6.06 12.74
N ARG A 19 9.52 5.00 13.45
CA ARG A 19 10.06 3.80 12.82
C ARG A 19 9.09 3.10 11.87
N VAL A 20 7.81 3.00 12.21
CA VAL A 20 6.80 2.38 11.34
C VAL A 20 6.62 3.20 10.05
N ASN A 21 6.69 4.53 10.13
CA ASN A 21 6.63 5.38 8.96
C ASN A 21 7.93 5.34 8.12
N GLU A 22 9.10 5.31 8.76
CA GLU A 22 10.40 5.34 8.07
C GLU A 22 10.80 3.99 7.47
N ASP A 23 10.62 2.90 8.23
CA ASP A 23 11.02 1.56 7.80
C ASP A 23 9.96 0.89 6.89
N HIS A 24 8.74 1.45 6.80
CA HIS A 24 7.56 0.82 6.19
C HIS A 24 7.36 -0.64 6.66
N GLU A 25 7.71 -0.93 7.92
CA GLU A 25 7.62 -2.27 8.50
C GLU A 25 6.50 -2.31 9.56
N PRO A 26 5.44 -3.11 9.36
CA PRO A 26 4.37 -3.22 10.33
C PRO A 26 4.83 -3.90 11.64
N VAL A 27 4.27 -3.45 12.75
CA VAL A 27 4.57 -3.96 14.10
C VAL A 27 3.33 -4.63 14.70
N ILE A 28 3.47 -5.86 15.16
CA ILE A 28 2.43 -6.58 15.90
C ILE A 28 2.50 -6.18 17.37
N VAL A 29 1.39 -5.67 17.89
CA VAL A 29 1.24 -5.25 19.29
C VAL A 29 0.41 -6.29 20.02
N THR A 30 1.02 -6.97 20.96
CA THR A 30 0.38 -7.98 21.81
C THR A 30 -0.06 -7.41 23.15
N ARG A 31 -1.09 -7.99 23.76
CA ARG A 31 -1.63 -7.59 25.07
C ARG A 31 -1.66 -8.81 25.98
N ALA A 32 -1.35 -8.63 27.27
CA ALA A 32 -1.40 -9.72 28.25
C ALA A 32 -2.80 -10.37 28.34
N LYS A 33 -3.85 -9.58 28.09
CA LYS A 33 -5.23 -10.04 27.91
C LYS A 33 -5.80 -9.38 26.67
N GLY A 34 -6.31 -10.18 25.73
CA GLY A 34 -6.96 -9.71 24.50
C GLY A 34 -6.24 -10.10 23.22
N LYS A 35 -6.84 -9.73 22.08
CA LYS A 35 -6.31 -10.02 20.74
C LYS A 35 -5.20 -9.03 20.35
N PRO A 36 -4.19 -9.47 19.58
CA PRO A 36 -3.16 -8.58 19.05
C PRO A 36 -3.75 -7.62 18.00
N VAL A 37 -3.03 -6.52 17.77
CA VAL A 37 -3.31 -5.57 16.68
C VAL A 37 -2.02 -5.31 15.90
N VAL A 38 -2.15 -4.80 14.68
CA VAL A 38 -1.01 -4.37 13.86
C VAL A 38 -0.98 -2.85 13.83
N MET A 39 0.19 -2.27 14.04
CA MET A 39 0.48 -0.88 13.74
C MET A 39 1.17 -0.82 12.38
N VAL A 40 0.67 0.04 11.51
CA VAL A 40 1.14 0.25 10.14
C VAL A 40 1.13 1.75 9.87
N SER A 41 1.99 2.22 8.96
CA SER A 41 1.98 3.62 8.55
C SER A 41 0.65 3.94 7.87
N LEU A 42 0.26 5.22 7.87
CA LEU A 42 -0.96 5.62 7.17
C LEU A 42 -0.80 5.43 5.66
N GLU A 43 0.39 5.70 5.13
CA GLU A 43 0.73 5.53 3.72
C GLU A 43 0.56 4.07 3.28
N ASP A 44 1.20 3.12 3.98
CA ASP A 44 1.09 1.71 3.63
C ASP A 44 -0.35 1.20 3.76
N TRP A 45 -1.08 1.67 4.78
CA TRP A 45 -2.51 1.35 4.91
C TRP A 45 -3.32 1.82 3.70
N ALA A 46 -3.14 3.07 3.28
CA ALA A 46 -3.82 3.64 2.12
C ALA A 46 -3.44 2.89 0.83
N SER A 47 -2.16 2.59 0.62
CA SER A 47 -1.69 1.83 -0.55
C SER A 47 -2.27 0.41 -0.60
N MET A 48 -2.39 -0.26 0.56
CA MET A 48 -3.04 -1.58 0.62
C MET A 48 -4.53 -1.51 0.30
N ASP A 49 -5.24 -0.50 0.83
CA ASP A 49 -6.67 -0.30 0.58
C ASP A 49 -6.94 0.01 -0.90
N GLU A 50 -6.13 0.88 -1.50
CA GLU A 50 -6.19 1.20 -2.93
C GLU A 50 -5.88 -0.03 -3.80
N THR A 51 -4.85 -0.80 -3.45
CA THR A 51 -4.54 -2.04 -4.16
C THR A 51 -5.70 -3.03 -4.07
N ALA A 52 -6.29 -3.19 -2.89
CA ALA A 52 -7.46 -4.04 -2.70
C ALA A 52 -8.65 -3.56 -3.54
N TYR A 53 -8.90 -2.25 -3.57
CA TYR A 53 -9.94 -1.62 -4.38
C TYR A 53 -9.74 -1.87 -5.89
N LEU A 54 -8.55 -1.56 -6.42
CA LEU A 54 -8.21 -1.76 -7.83
C LEU A 54 -8.36 -3.23 -8.25
N LEU A 55 -7.98 -4.16 -7.39
CA LEU A 55 -8.04 -5.58 -7.69
C LEU A 55 -9.42 -6.21 -7.41
N ALA A 56 -10.36 -5.51 -6.78
CA ALA A 56 -11.65 -6.07 -6.38
C ALA A 56 -12.51 -6.51 -7.59
N SER A 57 -12.50 -5.74 -8.68
CA SER A 57 -13.21 -6.10 -9.92
C SER A 57 -12.38 -7.07 -10.76
N PRO A 58 -12.91 -8.26 -11.12
CA PRO A 58 -12.21 -9.20 -11.99
C PRO A 58 -11.85 -8.60 -13.35
N ALA A 59 -12.74 -7.76 -13.91
CA ALA A 59 -12.50 -7.07 -15.17
C ALA A 59 -11.36 -6.06 -15.05
N ASN A 60 -11.36 -5.24 -13.99
CA ASN A 60 -10.30 -4.25 -13.77
C ASN A 60 -8.95 -4.93 -13.51
N ARG A 61 -8.93 -5.96 -12.65
CA ARG A 61 -7.75 -6.78 -12.38
C ARG A 61 -7.17 -7.37 -13.67
N ALA A 62 -8.01 -7.98 -14.52
CA ALA A 62 -7.55 -8.54 -15.78
C ALA A 62 -6.97 -7.47 -16.71
N SER A 63 -7.55 -6.27 -16.72
CA SER A 63 -7.01 -5.13 -17.49
C SER A 63 -5.64 -4.70 -16.98
N LEU A 64 -5.52 -4.45 -15.67
CA LEU A 64 -4.26 -4.04 -15.04
C LEU A 64 -3.13 -5.06 -15.26
N MET A 65 -3.42 -6.36 -15.12
CA MET A 65 -2.42 -7.41 -15.33
C MET A 65 -1.99 -7.50 -16.80
N ARG A 66 -2.90 -7.27 -17.76
CA ARG A 66 -2.50 -7.18 -19.18
C ARG A 66 -1.61 -5.96 -19.44
N SER A 67 -1.99 -4.80 -18.92
CA SER A 67 -1.21 -3.57 -19.09
C SER A 67 0.19 -3.69 -18.48
N LEU A 68 0.31 -4.28 -17.29
CA LEU A 68 1.61 -4.56 -16.67
C LEU A 68 2.48 -5.44 -17.57
N ALA A 69 1.92 -6.53 -18.10
CA ALA A 69 2.65 -7.44 -18.99
C ALA A 69 3.05 -6.77 -20.32
N GLN A 70 2.25 -5.84 -20.85
CA GLN A 70 2.62 -5.04 -22.03
C GLN A 70 3.83 -4.16 -21.74
N VAL A 71 3.82 -3.45 -20.61
CA VAL A 71 4.94 -2.59 -20.19
C VAL A 71 6.21 -3.40 -19.98
N GLU A 72 6.13 -4.57 -19.34
CA GLU A 72 7.28 -5.48 -19.14
C GLU A 72 7.88 -6.00 -20.45
N ARG A 73 7.06 -6.14 -21.51
CA ARG A 73 7.53 -6.49 -22.86
C ARG A 73 8.03 -5.30 -23.67
N GLY A 74 7.99 -4.08 -23.12
CA GLY A 74 8.36 -2.86 -23.83
C GLY A 74 7.32 -2.40 -24.85
N GLU A 75 6.07 -2.86 -24.75
CA GLU A 75 4.96 -2.49 -25.64
C GLU A 75 4.25 -1.19 -25.18
N GLY A 76 4.84 -0.45 -24.24
CA GLY A 76 4.34 0.84 -23.80
C GLY A 76 4.53 1.92 -24.86
N VAL A 77 3.60 2.86 -24.95
CA VAL A 77 3.69 4.03 -25.83
C VAL A 77 3.94 5.26 -24.97
N THR A 78 4.95 6.06 -25.33
CA THR A 78 5.14 7.39 -24.74
C THR A 78 4.26 8.38 -25.50
N VAL A 79 3.41 9.10 -24.76
CA VAL A 79 2.51 10.10 -25.31
C VAL A 79 2.80 11.41 -24.59
N ASP A 80 2.84 12.53 -25.33
CA ASP A 80 2.92 13.86 -24.71
C ASP A 80 1.64 14.11 -23.89
N PRO A 81 1.71 14.60 -22.64
CA PRO A 81 0.52 14.93 -21.85
C PRO A 81 -0.51 15.79 -22.60
N ALA A 82 -0.07 16.72 -23.45
CA ALA A 82 -0.95 17.57 -24.25
C ALA A 82 -1.68 16.80 -25.39
N GLU A 83 -1.08 15.71 -25.88
CA GLU A 83 -1.70 14.81 -26.87
C GLU A 83 -2.64 13.80 -26.20
N LEU A 84 -2.35 13.41 -24.95
CA LEU A 84 -3.17 12.47 -24.18
C LEU A 84 -4.57 13.05 -23.86
N GLU A 85 -4.64 14.32 -23.46
CA GLU A 85 -5.91 14.99 -23.16
C GLU A 85 -6.86 15.01 -24.37
N GLN A 86 -6.31 15.20 -25.57
CA GLN A 86 -7.07 15.21 -26.83
C GLN A 86 -7.65 13.84 -27.21
N LEU A 87 -7.04 12.74 -26.75
CA LEU A 87 -7.53 11.37 -27.00
C LEU A 87 -8.59 10.91 -26.00
N THR A 88 -8.73 11.58 -24.86
CA THR A 88 -9.70 11.24 -23.82
C THR A 88 -11.02 12.01 -23.92
N GLU A 89 -11.10 13.00 -24.82
CA GLU A 89 -12.28 13.84 -25.04
C GLU A 89 -13.16 13.40 -26.24
N GLU A 90 -12.78 12.36 -27.00
CA GLU A 90 -13.63 11.67 -28.01
C GLU A 90 -14.27 10.39 -27.45
#